data_AF-A0AAJ1LPD2-F1
#
_entry.id   AF-A0AAJ1LPD2-F1
#
_cell.length_a   1.000
_cell.length_b   1.000
_cell.length_c   1.000
_cell.angle_alpha   90.00
_cell.angle_beta   90.00
_cell.angle_gamma   90.00
#
_symmetry.space_group_name_H-M   'P 1'
#
loop_
_entity.id
_entity.type
_entity.pdbx_description
1 polymer ?
#
loop_
_entity_poly.entity_id
_entity_poly.type
_entity_poly.pdbx_seq_one_letter_code
_entity_poly.pdbx_strand_id
1 'polypeptide(L)'
;MLRKISLLLSICFLLHQNIAYGEDNQQSIYEKRMALYKETEQSSGIPWYYLAAMDQYERNIRSVRKDIPKKPDAIISLYFKPEIWAGPVNGNDTLPHTIALFGGLGLDGDKDGFANANNDRDLLHTAATILKKQGTSEERIKIMLWEYYRRAKTVDLITEYAQIYKHYGRINLEGNAFPLPIRSDHSYRSTFGAGRSFGGRRVHEGTDIFAGYGVPVRSTCYGIIETKGWNRLGGWRIGIRDLHNNYHYYAHLGGFSKEIQLGQIVEPGKVIGFVGSTGYGPPGTAGKFPPHLHFGMYKDNGYTEWAFDPYMHLSLWERKERANTKR
;
A
#
# COMPACT_ATOMS: atom_id res chain seq x y z
N MET A 1 12.20 -68.84 -12.15
CA MET A 1 12.63 -67.63 -12.87
C MET A 1 11.47 -66.65 -12.91
N LEU A 2 11.64 -65.48 -12.29
CA LEU A 2 10.58 -64.52 -11.97
C LEU A 2 10.01 -63.81 -13.21
N ARG A 3 8.67 -63.70 -13.25
CA ARG A 3 7.90 -62.83 -14.17
C ARG A 3 8.11 -61.36 -13.79
N LYS A 4 8.55 -60.52 -14.74
CA LYS A 4 8.56 -59.06 -14.60
C LYS A 4 7.21 -58.49 -15.05
N ILE A 5 6.47 -57.92 -14.11
CA ILE A 5 5.29 -57.08 -14.35
C ILE A 5 5.80 -55.66 -14.55
N SER A 6 5.57 -55.07 -15.73
CA SER A 6 5.83 -53.65 -15.97
C SER A 6 4.59 -52.85 -15.56
N LEU A 7 4.72 -52.09 -14.46
CA LEU A 7 3.72 -51.14 -13.99
C LEU A 7 3.95 -49.81 -14.73
N LEU A 8 3.04 -49.43 -15.64
CA LEU A 8 3.02 -48.09 -16.22
C LEU A 8 2.59 -47.09 -15.11
N LEU A 9 3.53 -46.26 -14.66
CA LEU A 9 3.23 -45.11 -13.81
C LEU A 9 2.68 -43.99 -14.71
N SER A 10 1.37 -43.78 -14.71
CA SER A 10 0.76 -42.57 -15.27
C SER A 10 1.01 -41.41 -14.30
N ILE A 11 1.95 -40.53 -14.65
CA ILE A 11 2.24 -39.32 -13.88
C ILE A 11 1.19 -38.27 -14.28
N CYS A 12 0.21 -38.05 -13.40
CA CYS A 12 -0.73 -36.93 -13.48
C CYS A 12 0.02 -35.59 -13.55
N PHE A 13 0.02 -34.97 -14.72
CA PHE A 13 0.40 -33.57 -14.93
C PHE A 13 -0.77 -32.66 -14.54
N LEU A 14 -0.98 -32.45 -13.23
CA LEU A 14 -2.02 -31.54 -12.73
C LEU A 14 -1.45 -30.62 -11.64
N LEU A 15 -0.44 -29.80 -11.95
CA LEU A 15 0.01 -28.75 -11.02
C LEU A 15 0.52 -27.45 -11.67
N HIS A 16 0.42 -27.27 -13.00
CA HIS A 16 0.90 -26.05 -13.67
C HIS A 16 -0.19 -25.09 -14.18
N GLN A 17 -1.47 -25.47 -14.15
CA GLN A 17 -2.54 -24.60 -14.68
C GLN A 17 -3.00 -23.50 -13.71
N ASN A 18 -2.98 -23.75 -12.39
CA ASN A 18 -3.55 -22.81 -11.42
C ASN A 18 -2.71 -21.55 -11.18
N ILE A 19 -1.38 -21.60 -11.38
CA ILE A 19 -0.51 -20.43 -11.19
C ILE A 19 -0.60 -19.49 -12.39
N ALA A 20 -0.60 -20.05 -13.61
CA ALA A 20 -0.74 -19.27 -14.84
C ALA A 20 -2.11 -18.57 -14.94
N TYR A 21 -3.20 -19.23 -14.51
CA TYR A 21 -4.55 -18.65 -14.55
C TYR A 21 -4.72 -17.46 -13.60
N GLY A 22 -4.02 -17.44 -12.46
CA GLY A 22 -4.05 -16.34 -11.49
C GLY A 22 -3.26 -15.12 -11.97
N GLU A 23 -2.07 -15.32 -12.52
CA GLU A 23 -1.23 -14.24 -13.05
C GLU A 23 -1.81 -13.60 -14.32
N ASP A 24 -2.40 -14.39 -15.23
CA ASP A 24 -3.05 -13.90 -16.46
C ASP A 24 -4.29 -13.05 -16.14
N ASN A 25 -5.11 -13.49 -15.18
CA ASN A 25 -6.28 -12.71 -14.72
C ASN A 25 -5.87 -11.41 -14.01
N GLN A 26 -4.76 -11.43 -13.27
CA GLN A 26 -4.25 -10.26 -12.55
C GLN A 26 -3.57 -9.24 -13.48
N GLN A 27 -2.84 -9.71 -14.49
CA GLN A 27 -2.32 -8.85 -15.54
C GLN A 27 -3.47 -8.21 -16.34
N SER A 28 -4.51 -8.99 -16.65
CA SER A 28 -5.73 -8.50 -17.31
C SER A 28 -6.44 -7.41 -16.51
N ILE A 29 -6.52 -7.50 -15.17
CA ILE A 29 -7.19 -6.46 -14.38
C ILE A 29 -6.43 -5.14 -14.36
N TYR A 30 -5.10 -5.16 -14.33
CA TYR A 30 -4.30 -3.94 -14.37
C TYR A 30 -4.40 -3.23 -15.72
N GLU A 31 -4.45 -3.98 -16.82
CA GLU A 31 -4.66 -3.43 -18.17
C GLU A 31 -6.03 -2.75 -18.27
N LYS A 32 -7.09 -3.41 -17.78
CA LYS A 32 -8.44 -2.84 -17.72
C LYS A 32 -8.50 -1.54 -16.90
N ARG A 33 -7.85 -1.51 -15.72
CA ARG A 33 -7.77 -0.30 -14.89
C ARG A 33 -7.02 0.83 -15.60
N MET A 34 -5.86 0.52 -16.18
CA MET A 34 -5.07 1.52 -16.91
C MET A 34 -5.85 2.10 -18.09
N ALA A 35 -6.58 1.28 -18.84
CA ALA A 35 -7.43 1.74 -19.93
C ALA A 35 -8.47 2.76 -19.43
N LEU A 36 -9.19 2.43 -18.35
CA LEU A 36 -10.21 3.33 -17.77
C LEU A 36 -9.61 4.65 -17.24
N TYR A 37 -8.47 4.61 -16.55
CA TYR A 37 -7.81 5.84 -16.08
C TYR A 37 -7.36 6.72 -17.24
N LYS A 38 -6.86 6.12 -18.34
CA LYS A 38 -6.40 6.84 -19.53
C LYS A 38 -7.54 7.44 -20.33
N GLU A 39 -8.63 6.69 -20.50
CA GLU A 39 -9.89 7.20 -21.07
C GLU A 39 -10.42 8.40 -20.27
N THR A 40 -10.40 8.30 -18.95
CA THR A 40 -10.84 9.39 -18.06
C THR A 40 -9.88 10.58 -18.10
N GLU A 41 -8.57 10.36 -18.18
CA GLU A 41 -7.57 11.44 -18.35
C GLU A 41 -7.82 12.23 -19.65
N GLN A 42 -8.08 11.54 -20.76
CA GLN A 42 -8.35 12.18 -22.05
C GLN A 42 -9.60 13.06 -22.03
N SER A 43 -10.67 12.59 -21.39
CA SER A 43 -11.95 13.30 -21.33
C SER A 43 -11.96 14.43 -20.28
N SER A 44 -11.29 14.25 -19.15
CA SER A 44 -11.33 15.20 -18.04
C SER A 44 -10.16 16.18 -18.01
N GLY A 45 -8.98 15.77 -18.49
CA GLY A 45 -7.71 16.48 -18.31
C GLY A 45 -7.07 16.28 -16.93
N ILE A 46 -7.64 15.43 -16.07
CA ILE A 46 -7.02 15.04 -14.80
C ILE A 46 -5.96 13.96 -15.08
N PRO A 47 -4.71 14.12 -14.61
CA PRO A 47 -3.69 13.13 -14.86
C PRO A 47 -4.08 11.74 -14.32
N TRP A 48 -3.87 10.71 -15.14
CA TRP A 48 -4.29 9.33 -14.85
C TRP A 48 -3.80 8.82 -13.49
N TYR A 49 -2.61 9.26 -13.07
CA TYR A 49 -1.97 8.81 -11.83
C TYR A 49 -2.68 9.34 -10.57
N TYR A 50 -3.43 10.46 -10.64
CA TYR A 50 -4.29 10.90 -9.53
C TYR A 50 -5.56 10.07 -9.43
N LEU A 51 -6.15 9.69 -10.57
CA LEU A 51 -7.31 8.81 -10.60
C LEU A 51 -6.95 7.42 -10.06
N ALA A 52 -5.82 6.87 -10.52
CA ALA A 52 -5.28 5.61 -10.02
C ALA A 52 -4.97 5.66 -8.51
N ALA A 53 -4.39 6.77 -8.03
CA ALA A 53 -4.07 6.96 -6.63
C ALA A 53 -5.31 7.03 -5.73
N MET A 54 -6.33 7.80 -6.13
CA MET A 54 -7.59 7.90 -5.40
C MET A 54 -8.30 6.54 -5.37
N ASP A 55 -8.34 5.84 -6.50
CA ASP A 55 -8.92 4.49 -6.58
C ASP A 55 -8.16 3.47 -5.72
N GLN A 56 -6.83 3.51 -5.73
CA GLN A 56 -6.01 2.63 -4.90
C GLN A 56 -6.23 2.90 -3.40
N TYR A 57 -6.33 4.16 -2.99
CA TYR A 57 -6.68 4.52 -1.62
C TYR A 57 -8.06 3.96 -1.24
N GLU A 58 -9.09 4.19 -2.05
CA GLU A 58 -10.44 3.66 -1.80
C GLU A 58 -10.46 2.12 -1.74
N ARG A 59 -9.68 1.44 -2.60
CA ARG A 59 -9.49 -0.01 -2.57
C ARG A 59 -8.92 -0.47 -1.24
N ASN A 60 -7.91 0.22 -0.72
CA ASN A 60 -7.32 -0.08 0.59
C ASN A 60 -8.33 0.11 1.72
N ILE A 61 -9.05 1.23 1.72
CA ILE A 61 -10.08 1.54 2.73
C ILE A 61 -11.20 0.50 2.69
N ARG A 62 -11.74 0.22 1.50
CA ARG A 62 -12.77 -0.79 1.27
C ARG A 62 -12.29 -2.18 1.67
N SER A 63 -11.00 -2.52 1.59
CA SER A 63 -10.52 -3.84 2.02
C SER A 63 -10.65 -4.08 3.53
N VAL A 64 -10.43 -3.04 4.35
CA VAL A 64 -10.38 -3.16 5.81
C VAL A 64 -11.67 -2.73 6.52
N ARG A 65 -12.46 -1.83 5.92
CA ARG A 65 -13.73 -1.37 6.49
C ARG A 65 -14.89 -2.29 6.17
N LYS A 66 -15.70 -2.59 7.18
CA LYS A 66 -16.88 -3.46 7.06
C LYS A 66 -18.15 -2.70 6.71
N ASP A 67 -18.19 -1.41 6.99
CA ASP A 67 -19.31 -0.51 6.73
C ASP A 67 -19.34 0.02 5.28
N ILE A 68 -18.35 -0.34 4.47
CA ILE A 68 -18.33 -0.06 3.03
C ILE A 68 -18.70 -1.35 2.28
N PRO A 69 -19.69 -1.32 1.37
CA PRO A 69 -20.04 -2.46 0.54
C PRO A 69 -18.83 -3.02 -0.23
N LYS A 70 -18.70 -4.34 -0.26
CA LYS A 70 -17.66 -5.02 -1.06
C LYS A 70 -18.11 -5.14 -2.51
N LYS A 71 -17.17 -5.02 -3.44
CA LYS A 71 -17.41 -5.09 -4.89
C LYS A 71 -16.32 -5.97 -5.54
N PRO A 72 -16.39 -7.31 -5.37
CA PRO A 72 -15.29 -8.21 -5.73
C PRO A 72 -15.00 -8.24 -7.24
N ASP A 73 -16.03 -8.04 -8.07
CA ASP A 73 -15.91 -8.15 -9.53
C ASP A 73 -15.62 -6.81 -10.23
N ALA A 74 -15.53 -5.71 -9.48
CA ALA A 74 -15.33 -4.39 -10.07
C ALA A 74 -13.88 -4.07 -10.37
N ILE A 75 -13.69 -3.40 -11.51
CA ILE A 75 -12.38 -2.94 -11.96
C ILE A 75 -11.96 -1.77 -11.07
N ILE A 76 -12.90 -0.85 -10.81
CA ILE A 76 -12.73 0.35 -9.98
C ILE A 76 -13.34 0.15 -8.58
N SER A 77 -12.63 0.64 -7.56
CA SER A 77 -12.97 0.54 -6.14
C SER A 77 -13.40 1.85 -5.48
N LEU A 78 -13.44 2.95 -6.22
CA LEU A 78 -14.07 4.19 -5.77
C LEU A 78 -15.44 3.94 -5.11
N TYR A 79 -15.68 4.64 -4.02
CA TYR A 79 -16.93 4.58 -3.26
C TYR A 79 -17.42 5.98 -2.94
N PHE A 80 -18.65 6.27 -3.34
CA PHE A 80 -19.39 7.44 -2.89
C PHE A 80 -20.53 6.95 -2.01
N LYS A 81 -20.71 7.60 -0.84
CA LYS A 81 -21.89 7.31 -0.02
C LYS A 81 -23.16 7.67 -0.80
N PRO A 82 -24.29 6.97 -0.62
CA PRO A 82 -25.55 7.29 -1.30
C PRO A 82 -25.94 8.77 -1.17
N GLU A 83 -25.85 9.33 0.03
CA GLU A 83 -26.12 10.75 0.29
C GLU A 83 -25.15 11.74 -0.40
N ILE A 84 -23.96 11.29 -0.81
CA ILE A 84 -23.02 12.09 -1.60
C ILE A 84 -23.30 11.90 -3.10
N TRP A 85 -23.60 10.67 -3.52
CA TRP A 85 -23.86 10.35 -4.92
C TRP A 85 -25.18 10.93 -5.41
N ALA A 86 -26.29 10.55 -4.78
CA ALA A 86 -27.63 10.93 -5.19
C ALA A 86 -28.14 12.21 -4.51
N GLY A 87 -27.54 12.58 -3.37
CA GLY A 87 -27.95 13.71 -2.53
C GLY A 87 -28.61 13.24 -1.22
N PRO A 88 -28.64 14.08 -0.16
CA PRO A 88 -28.96 13.65 1.22
C PRO A 88 -30.33 13.01 1.44
N VAL A 89 -31.30 13.26 0.56
CA VAL A 89 -32.69 12.78 0.68
C VAL A 89 -33.18 12.05 -0.56
N ASN A 90 -32.29 11.72 -1.51
CA ASN A 90 -32.64 11.19 -2.82
C ASN A 90 -32.46 9.67 -2.96
N GLY A 91 -32.13 8.97 -1.87
CA GLY A 91 -32.01 7.51 -1.86
C GLY A 91 -31.01 6.96 -2.89
N ASN A 92 -31.41 5.90 -3.60
CA ASN A 92 -30.60 5.26 -4.65
C ASN A 92 -31.07 5.68 -6.05
N ASP A 93 -30.98 6.98 -6.33
CA ASP A 93 -31.30 7.53 -7.64
C ASP A 93 -30.17 7.27 -8.66
N THR A 94 -30.56 7.15 -9.92
CA THR A 94 -29.66 6.96 -11.06
C THR A 94 -29.91 7.98 -12.18
N LEU A 95 -30.93 8.84 -12.08
CA LEU A 95 -31.24 9.82 -13.11
C LEU A 95 -30.42 11.11 -12.87
N PRO A 96 -29.57 11.54 -13.83
CA PRO A 96 -28.66 12.68 -13.59
C PRO A 96 -29.34 13.98 -13.19
N HIS A 97 -30.52 14.26 -13.75
CA HIS A 97 -31.25 15.50 -13.50
C HIS A 97 -31.82 15.59 -12.08
N THR A 98 -32.36 14.49 -11.54
CA THR A 98 -32.85 14.41 -10.17
C THR A 98 -31.69 14.36 -9.18
N ILE A 99 -30.61 13.62 -9.48
CA ILE A 99 -29.39 13.65 -8.67
C ILE A 99 -28.89 15.08 -8.48
N ALA A 100 -28.79 15.86 -9.57
CA ALA A 100 -28.38 17.26 -9.50
C ALA A 100 -29.38 18.13 -8.71
N LEU A 101 -30.70 17.90 -8.87
CA LEU A 101 -31.74 18.61 -8.13
C LEU A 101 -31.60 18.45 -6.61
N PHE A 102 -31.19 17.26 -6.15
CA PHE A 102 -30.97 16.96 -4.73
C PHE A 102 -29.54 17.23 -4.26
N GLY A 103 -28.71 17.87 -5.09
CA GLY A 103 -27.34 18.24 -4.76
C GLY A 103 -26.37 17.06 -4.71
N GLY A 104 -26.73 15.92 -5.30
CA GLY A 104 -25.82 14.79 -5.49
C GLY A 104 -24.73 15.09 -6.51
N LEU A 105 -23.62 14.36 -6.40
CA LEU A 105 -22.45 14.52 -7.27
C LEU A 105 -22.39 13.49 -8.41
N GLY A 106 -23.26 12.47 -8.41
CA GLY A 106 -23.24 11.40 -9.41
C GLY A 106 -23.47 11.91 -10.83
N LEU A 107 -22.62 11.48 -11.76
CA LEU A 107 -22.69 11.84 -13.17
C LEU A 107 -22.65 10.60 -14.06
N ASP A 108 -23.36 10.68 -15.18
CA ASP A 108 -23.38 9.68 -16.26
C ASP A 108 -22.10 9.84 -17.11
N GLY A 109 -21.15 8.94 -16.89
CA GLY A 109 -19.81 9.00 -17.48
C GLY A 109 -19.71 8.29 -18.81
N ASP A 110 -20.53 7.25 -19.04
CA ASP A 110 -20.55 6.48 -20.29
C ASP A 110 -21.67 6.88 -21.25
N LYS A 111 -22.53 7.81 -20.83
CA LYS A 111 -23.61 8.44 -21.60
C LYS A 111 -24.73 7.49 -21.94
N ASP A 112 -25.01 6.52 -21.07
CA ASP A 112 -26.13 5.58 -21.21
C ASP A 112 -27.48 6.15 -20.72
N GLY A 113 -27.47 7.35 -20.15
CA GLY A 113 -28.63 8.05 -19.59
C GLY A 113 -28.75 7.92 -18.06
N PHE A 114 -27.90 7.12 -17.41
CA PHE A 114 -27.94 6.84 -15.99
C PHE A 114 -26.59 7.12 -15.32
N ALA A 115 -26.63 7.78 -14.16
CA ALA A 115 -25.49 7.95 -13.27
C ALA A 115 -25.51 6.85 -12.20
N ASN A 116 -24.95 5.68 -12.52
CA ASN A 116 -24.96 4.50 -11.68
C ASN A 116 -23.71 4.42 -10.79
N ALA A 117 -23.89 4.45 -9.47
CA ALA A 117 -22.80 4.34 -8.49
C ALA A 117 -22.04 2.99 -8.52
N ASN A 118 -22.52 2.01 -9.31
CA ASN A 118 -21.84 0.73 -9.54
C ASN A 118 -21.18 0.64 -10.93
N ASN A 119 -21.36 1.62 -11.82
CA ASN A 119 -20.68 1.68 -13.10
C ASN A 119 -19.28 2.29 -12.92
N ASP A 120 -18.26 1.59 -13.39
CA ASP A 120 -16.87 2.00 -13.21
C ASP A 120 -16.51 3.28 -13.98
N ARG A 121 -17.17 3.55 -15.11
CA ARG A 121 -17.00 4.81 -15.88
C ARG A 121 -17.67 5.99 -15.19
N ASP A 122 -18.88 5.82 -14.67
CA ASP A 122 -19.59 6.87 -13.92
C ASP A 122 -18.82 7.27 -12.66
N LEU A 123 -18.29 6.27 -11.93
CA LEU A 123 -17.46 6.50 -10.76
C LEU A 123 -16.22 7.34 -11.09
N LEU A 124 -15.48 6.98 -12.13
CA LEU A 124 -14.28 7.70 -12.55
C LEU A 124 -14.59 9.09 -13.11
N HIS A 125 -15.64 9.22 -13.91
CA HIS A 125 -16.07 10.49 -14.46
C HIS A 125 -16.49 11.46 -13.35
N THR A 126 -17.24 10.97 -12.36
CA THR A 126 -17.63 11.73 -11.17
C THR A 126 -16.40 12.15 -10.36
N ALA A 127 -15.48 11.22 -10.06
CA ALA A 127 -14.24 11.53 -9.35
C ALA A 127 -13.39 12.58 -10.08
N ALA A 128 -13.21 12.42 -11.39
CA ALA A 128 -12.47 13.37 -12.21
C ALA A 128 -13.10 14.77 -12.19
N THR A 129 -14.43 14.85 -12.25
CA THR A 129 -15.17 16.12 -12.18
C THR A 129 -15.00 16.81 -10.83
N ILE A 130 -15.02 16.03 -9.74
CA ILE A 130 -14.73 16.54 -8.38
C ILE A 130 -13.31 17.11 -8.34
N LEU A 131 -12.31 16.36 -8.81
CA LEU A 131 -10.91 16.81 -8.76
C LEU A 131 -10.65 18.03 -9.66
N LYS A 132 -11.33 18.13 -10.80
CA LYS A 132 -11.18 19.22 -11.77
C LYS A 132 -11.81 20.53 -11.34
N LYS A 133 -12.71 20.53 -10.34
CA LYS A 133 -13.55 21.69 -9.97
C LYS A 133 -12.77 23.00 -9.78
N GLN A 134 -11.53 22.93 -9.30
CA GLN A 134 -10.65 24.09 -9.05
C GLN A 134 -9.50 24.21 -10.06
N GLY A 135 -9.50 23.39 -11.11
CA GLY A 135 -8.41 23.26 -12.08
C GLY A 135 -7.67 21.92 -11.96
N THR A 136 -6.69 21.71 -12.83
CA THR A 136 -5.96 20.44 -12.99
C THR A 136 -4.52 20.49 -12.47
N SER A 137 -4.09 21.60 -11.86
CA SER A 137 -2.76 21.67 -11.24
C SER A 137 -2.70 20.81 -9.97
N GLU A 138 -1.50 20.38 -9.59
CA GLU A 138 -1.29 19.55 -8.38
C GLU A 138 -1.85 20.23 -7.12
N GLU A 139 -1.64 21.53 -6.96
CA GLU A 139 -2.14 22.30 -5.81
C GLU A 139 -3.66 22.33 -5.78
N ARG A 140 -4.30 22.50 -6.94
CA ARG A 140 -5.78 22.54 -7.06
C ARG A 140 -6.39 21.17 -6.81
N ILE A 141 -5.76 20.11 -7.28
CA ILE A 141 -6.16 18.73 -7.01
C ILE A 141 -6.06 18.43 -5.51
N LYS A 142 -4.98 18.83 -4.84
CA LYS A 142 -4.83 18.66 -3.37
C LYS A 142 -5.93 19.40 -2.59
N ILE A 143 -6.30 20.61 -3.02
CA ILE A 143 -7.44 21.33 -2.43
C ILE A 143 -8.73 20.53 -2.59
N MET A 144 -8.99 19.99 -3.79
CA MET A 144 -10.21 19.20 -4.01
C MET A 144 -10.22 17.87 -3.24
N LEU A 145 -9.07 17.21 -3.10
CA LEU A 145 -8.94 16.03 -2.23
C LEU A 145 -9.24 16.38 -0.77
N TRP A 146 -8.74 17.53 -0.28
CA TRP A 146 -9.04 18.01 1.06
C TRP A 146 -10.54 18.32 1.24
N GLU A 147 -11.15 19.02 0.29
CA GLU A 147 -12.59 19.34 0.35
C GLU A 147 -13.46 18.09 0.36
N TYR A 148 -13.09 17.05 -0.40
CA TYR A 148 -13.83 15.80 -0.43
C TYR A 148 -13.59 14.93 0.83
N TYR A 149 -12.34 14.64 1.17
CA TYR A 149 -12.00 13.70 2.24
C TYR A 149 -11.97 14.31 3.64
N ARG A 150 -11.79 15.63 3.75
CA ARG A 150 -11.69 16.38 5.01
C ARG A 150 -10.65 15.81 5.99
N ARG A 151 -9.58 15.21 5.46
CA ARG A 151 -8.51 14.55 6.24
C ARG A 151 -7.15 14.71 5.56
N ALA A 152 -6.22 15.37 6.24
CA ALA A 152 -4.90 15.73 5.70
C ALA A 152 -4.11 14.48 5.31
N LYS A 153 -4.05 13.49 6.22
CA LYS A 153 -3.38 12.20 5.96
C LYS A 153 -3.90 11.49 4.71
N THR A 154 -5.19 11.62 4.39
CA THR A 154 -5.74 11.03 3.15
C THR A 154 -5.24 11.76 1.90
N VAL A 155 -5.14 13.09 1.95
CA VAL A 155 -4.54 13.88 0.86
C VAL A 155 -3.07 13.51 0.66
N ASP A 156 -2.33 13.32 1.75
CA ASP A 156 -0.93 12.90 1.71
C ASP A 156 -0.82 11.51 1.06
N LEU A 157 -1.56 10.51 1.54
CA LEU A 157 -1.56 9.14 0.98
C LEU A 157 -1.87 9.13 -0.53
N ILE A 158 -2.92 9.83 -0.97
CA ILE A 158 -3.28 9.88 -2.40
C ILE A 158 -2.20 10.60 -3.21
N THR A 159 -1.61 11.67 -2.67
CA THR A 159 -0.51 12.38 -3.34
C THR A 159 0.73 11.50 -3.47
N GLU A 160 1.08 10.76 -2.42
CA GLU A 160 2.21 9.83 -2.41
C GLU A 160 2.01 8.71 -3.44
N TYR A 161 0.79 8.16 -3.55
CA TYR A 161 0.46 7.13 -4.55
C TYR A 161 0.56 7.69 -5.96
N ALA A 162 0.06 8.92 -6.17
CA ALA A 162 0.17 9.62 -7.44
C ALA A 162 1.63 9.84 -7.84
N GLN A 163 2.51 10.20 -6.90
CA GLN A 163 3.95 10.35 -7.15
C GLN A 163 4.60 9.01 -7.54
N ILE A 164 4.28 7.93 -6.84
CA ILE A 164 4.79 6.59 -7.14
C ILE A 164 4.34 6.15 -8.55
N TYR A 165 3.05 6.28 -8.86
CA TYR A 165 2.53 5.91 -10.18
C TYR A 165 3.09 6.76 -11.31
N LYS A 166 3.24 8.08 -11.08
CA LYS A 166 3.88 8.98 -12.03
C LYS A 166 5.33 8.59 -12.29
N HIS A 167 6.08 8.19 -11.25
CA HIS A 167 7.48 7.79 -11.37
C HIS A 167 7.66 6.51 -12.18
N TYR A 168 6.87 5.47 -11.91
CA TYR A 168 7.02 4.18 -12.60
C TYR A 168 6.24 4.08 -13.92
N GLY A 169 5.27 4.97 -14.16
CA GLY A 169 4.43 4.96 -15.37
C GLY A 169 3.46 3.77 -15.45
N ARG A 170 3.27 3.02 -14.35
CA ARG A 170 2.42 1.82 -14.29
C ARG A 170 1.86 1.61 -12.87
N ILE A 171 0.79 0.83 -12.77
CA ILE A 171 0.10 0.54 -11.50
C ILE A 171 0.40 -0.83 -10.90
N ASN A 172 0.96 -1.77 -11.67
CA ASN A 172 1.28 -3.14 -11.24
C ASN A 172 2.61 -3.18 -10.45
N LEU A 173 2.67 -2.44 -9.34
CA LEU A 173 3.85 -2.30 -8.49
C LEU A 173 3.79 -3.27 -7.33
N GLU A 174 4.01 -4.54 -7.65
CA GLU A 174 4.02 -5.63 -6.69
C GLU A 174 5.42 -6.15 -6.42
N GLY A 175 5.66 -6.57 -5.19
CA GLY A 175 6.94 -7.11 -4.79
C GLY A 175 7.25 -6.79 -3.34
N ASN A 176 8.04 -7.66 -2.74
CA ASN A 176 8.53 -7.48 -1.38
C ASN A 176 9.94 -8.04 -1.27
N ALA A 177 10.68 -7.54 -0.30
CA ALA A 177 12.00 -8.03 0.06
C ALA A 177 12.07 -8.25 1.58
N PHE A 178 12.92 -9.18 2.01
CA PHE A 178 13.25 -9.28 3.43
C PHE A 178 14.11 -8.07 3.84
N PRO A 179 13.91 -7.43 5.00
CA PRO A 179 14.56 -6.16 5.32
C PRO A 179 16.07 -6.25 5.52
N LEU A 180 16.64 -7.45 5.69
CA LEU A 180 18.09 -7.68 5.74
C LEU A 180 18.53 -8.56 4.56
N PRO A 181 19.77 -8.49 4.07
CA PRO A 181 20.28 -9.44 3.09
C PRO A 181 20.17 -10.89 3.58
N ILE A 182 19.63 -11.81 2.77
CA ILE A 182 19.42 -13.22 3.20
C ILE A 182 20.70 -13.94 3.65
N ARG A 183 21.86 -13.49 3.18
CA ARG A 183 23.17 -14.04 3.55
C ARG A 183 23.75 -13.45 4.85
N SER A 184 23.13 -12.42 5.43
CA SER A 184 23.58 -11.90 6.73
C SER A 184 23.24 -12.87 7.85
N ASP A 185 24.08 -12.95 8.87
CA ASP A 185 23.71 -13.65 10.10
C ASP A 185 22.64 -12.84 10.84
N HIS A 186 21.47 -13.45 11.04
CA HIS A 186 20.34 -12.81 11.69
C HIS A 186 19.39 -13.82 12.34
N SER A 187 18.67 -13.38 13.36
CA SER A 187 17.61 -14.18 13.99
C SER A 187 16.46 -13.30 14.46
N TYR A 188 15.24 -13.85 14.43
CA TYR A 188 14.04 -13.17 14.89
C TYR A 188 12.99 -14.19 15.33
N ARG A 189 12.05 -13.76 16.17
CA ARG A 189 10.91 -14.56 16.65
C ARG A 189 9.66 -13.69 16.64
N SER A 190 8.48 -14.31 16.69
CA SER A 190 7.25 -13.55 16.93
C SER A 190 7.33 -12.96 18.33
N THR A 191 7.39 -11.63 18.40
CA THR A 191 7.55 -10.87 19.65
C THR A 191 6.57 -9.71 19.73
N PHE A 192 5.60 -9.64 18.81
CA PHE A 192 4.55 -8.65 18.84
C PHE A 192 3.70 -8.83 20.11
N GLY A 193 3.35 -7.72 20.76
CA GLY A 193 2.62 -7.73 22.03
C GLY A 193 3.49 -8.03 23.27
N ALA A 194 4.75 -8.42 23.11
CA ALA A 194 5.66 -8.65 24.25
C ALA A 194 5.88 -7.37 25.07
N GLY A 195 6.09 -7.50 26.38
CA GLY A 195 6.32 -6.35 27.25
C GLY A 195 7.63 -5.61 26.95
N ARG A 196 7.60 -4.27 27.01
CA ARG A 196 8.78 -3.39 26.94
C ARG A 196 8.91 -2.58 28.22
N SER A 197 10.12 -2.50 28.77
CA SER A 197 10.40 -1.89 30.07
C SER A 197 10.85 -0.42 29.98
N PHE A 198 11.55 -0.02 28.91
CA PHE A 198 12.01 1.36 28.75
C PHE A 198 10.83 2.30 28.45
N GLY A 199 10.71 3.42 29.16
CA GLY A 199 9.66 4.42 28.88
C GLY A 199 8.25 4.04 29.34
N GLY A 200 8.12 3.16 30.35
CA GLY A 200 6.84 2.78 30.96
C GLY A 200 6.30 1.43 30.49
N ARG A 201 5.09 1.06 30.94
CA ARG A 201 4.40 -0.16 30.49
C ARG A 201 3.95 -0.01 29.05
N ARG A 202 4.69 -0.64 28.13
CA ARG A 202 4.41 -0.63 26.69
C ARG A 202 4.42 -2.05 26.15
N VAL A 203 3.68 -2.26 25.07
CA VAL A 203 3.75 -3.49 24.28
C VAL A 203 4.65 -3.28 23.07
N HIS A 204 5.23 -4.38 22.58
CA HIS A 204 6.07 -4.38 21.42
C HIS A 204 5.22 -4.39 20.13
N GLU A 205 5.18 -3.27 19.42
CA GLU A 205 4.44 -3.10 18.16
C GLU A 205 5.29 -3.46 16.93
N GLY A 206 6.00 -4.59 16.99
CA GLY A 206 6.87 -5.02 15.90
C GLY A 206 7.54 -6.35 16.15
N THR A 207 8.59 -6.61 15.38
CA THR A 207 9.50 -7.75 15.52
C THR A 207 10.93 -7.24 15.51
N ASP A 208 11.73 -7.70 16.47
CA ASP A 208 13.17 -7.40 16.51
C ASP A 208 13.92 -8.46 15.70
N ILE A 209 14.70 -8.00 14.73
CA ILE A 209 15.58 -8.82 13.91
C ILE A 209 17.01 -8.57 14.36
N PHE A 210 17.54 -9.45 15.20
CA PHE A 210 18.89 -9.36 15.72
C PHE A 210 19.88 -9.64 14.61
N ALA A 211 20.83 -8.73 14.43
CA ALA A 211 21.88 -8.80 13.41
C ALA A 211 23.06 -7.92 13.84
N GLY A 212 24.23 -8.16 13.25
CA GLY A 212 25.43 -7.37 13.55
C GLY A 212 25.30 -5.89 13.19
N TYR A 213 26.09 -5.04 13.87
CA TYR A 213 26.22 -3.63 13.49
C TYR A 213 26.62 -3.47 12.02
N GLY A 214 26.03 -2.50 11.34
CA GLY A 214 26.38 -2.19 9.96
C GLY A 214 25.76 -3.12 8.91
N VAL A 215 25.03 -4.17 9.31
CA VAL A 215 24.27 -5.00 8.35
C VAL A 215 23.31 -4.08 7.57
N PRO A 216 23.30 -4.13 6.23
CA PRO A 216 22.39 -3.30 5.43
C PRO A 216 20.93 -3.56 5.78
N VAL A 217 20.16 -2.47 5.94
CA VAL A 217 18.70 -2.50 6.07
C VAL A 217 18.11 -2.05 4.75
N ARG A 218 17.16 -2.81 4.22
CA ARG A 218 16.54 -2.65 2.91
C ARG A 218 15.06 -2.34 3.03
N SER A 219 14.50 -1.58 2.07
CA SER A 219 13.05 -1.42 1.94
C SER A 219 12.40 -2.77 1.67
N THR A 220 11.28 -3.05 2.34
CA THR A 220 10.46 -4.25 2.16
C THR A 220 9.42 -4.11 1.05
N CYS A 221 9.21 -2.90 0.51
CA CYS A 221 8.12 -2.57 -0.39
C CYS A 221 8.49 -1.48 -1.41
N TYR A 222 7.65 -1.34 -2.45
CA TYR A 222 7.52 -0.08 -3.17
C TYR A 222 6.83 0.94 -2.27
N GLY A 223 7.38 2.14 -2.20
CA GLY A 223 6.81 3.16 -1.33
C GLY A 223 7.57 4.46 -1.35
N ILE A 224 7.18 5.36 -0.45
CA ILE A 224 7.82 6.65 -0.25
C ILE A 224 8.31 6.78 1.20
N ILE A 225 9.44 7.46 1.39
CA ILE A 225 9.98 7.72 2.73
C ILE A 225 9.19 8.86 3.38
N GLU A 226 8.14 8.49 4.13
CA GLU A 226 7.26 9.38 4.89
C GLU A 226 8.00 9.97 6.12
N THR A 227 8.96 9.22 6.68
CA THR A 227 9.68 9.70 7.88
C THR A 227 11.14 9.26 7.89
N LYS A 228 12.02 10.16 8.32
CA LYS A 228 13.46 9.93 8.50
C LYS A 228 13.94 10.83 9.63
N GLY A 229 14.58 10.27 10.65
CA GLY A 229 15.14 11.08 11.74
C GLY A 229 15.18 10.37 13.09
N TRP A 230 15.38 11.14 14.15
CA TRP A 230 15.48 10.64 15.52
C TRP A 230 14.12 10.63 16.23
N ASN A 231 13.84 9.59 17.01
CA ASN A 231 12.92 9.69 18.15
C ASN A 231 13.50 9.00 19.39
N ARG A 232 13.00 9.37 20.58
CA ARG A 232 13.55 8.89 21.85
C ARG A 232 13.54 7.36 21.98
N LEU A 233 12.54 6.70 21.42
CA LEU A 233 12.32 5.26 21.62
C LEU A 233 13.04 4.41 20.56
N GLY A 234 12.84 4.71 19.28
CA GLY A 234 13.41 4.00 18.13
C GLY A 234 14.75 4.53 17.64
N GLY A 235 15.31 5.59 18.24
CA GLY A 235 16.58 6.16 17.80
C GLY A 235 16.52 6.70 16.37
N TRP A 236 17.53 6.42 15.55
CA TRP A 236 17.46 6.70 14.13
C TRP A 236 16.49 5.73 13.45
N ARG A 237 15.50 6.29 12.78
CA ARG A 237 14.41 5.53 12.18
C ARG A 237 13.97 6.06 10.83
N ILE A 238 13.49 5.14 10.00
CA ILE A 238 12.83 5.40 8.72
C ILE A 238 11.40 4.85 8.77
N GLY A 239 10.48 5.58 8.17
CA GLY A 239 9.11 5.17 7.89
C GLY A 239 8.86 5.17 6.40
N ILE A 240 8.33 4.09 5.85
CA ILE A 240 8.00 3.96 4.42
C ILE A 240 6.51 3.66 4.29
N ARG A 241 5.80 4.46 3.50
CA ARG A 241 4.40 4.20 3.16
C ARG A 241 4.32 3.46 1.83
N ASP A 242 3.61 2.34 1.82
CA ASP A 242 3.34 1.59 0.58
C ASP A 242 1.97 1.93 -0.05
N LEU A 243 1.76 1.43 -1.28
CA LEU A 243 0.52 1.57 -2.05
C LEU A 243 -0.68 0.83 -1.45
N HIS A 244 -0.49 0.09 -0.36
CA HIS A 244 -1.53 -0.68 0.33
C HIS A 244 -1.91 -0.05 1.67
N ASN A 245 -1.67 1.24 1.90
CA ASN A 245 -1.84 1.93 3.18
C ASN A 245 -1.01 1.35 4.34
N ASN A 246 0.00 0.49 4.09
CA ASN A 246 0.86 0.01 5.17
C ASN A 246 2.03 0.98 5.39
N TYR A 247 2.29 1.31 6.65
CA TYR A 247 3.50 1.97 7.10
C TYR A 247 4.49 0.92 7.59
N HIS A 248 5.68 0.92 7.00
CA HIS A 248 6.79 0.05 7.36
C HIS A 248 7.79 0.86 8.19
N TYR A 249 7.96 0.48 9.45
CA TYR A 249 8.74 1.19 10.44
C TYR A 249 10.07 0.48 10.69
N TYR A 250 11.18 1.19 10.48
CA TYR A 250 12.54 0.68 10.66
C TYR A 250 13.23 1.52 11.73
N ALA A 251 13.60 0.92 12.85
CA ALA A 251 14.20 1.64 13.97
C ALA A 251 15.52 1.00 14.42
N HIS A 252 16.18 1.71 15.34
CA HIS A 252 17.48 1.39 15.92
C HIS A 252 18.62 1.42 14.91
N LEU A 253 18.47 2.16 13.82
CA LEU A 253 19.48 2.25 12.77
C LEU A 253 20.78 2.86 13.32
N GLY A 254 21.92 2.35 12.89
CA GLY A 254 23.23 2.94 13.17
C GLY A 254 23.48 4.21 12.35
N GLY A 255 22.82 4.28 11.19
CA GLY A 255 22.85 5.42 10.29
C GLY A 255 21.98 5.18 9.06
N PHE A 256 21.78 6.23 8.27
CA PHE A 256 21.06 6.17 7.00
C PHE A 256 22.02 5.92 5.83
N SER A 257 21.52 5.30 4.76
CA SER A 257 22.25 5.31 3.50
C SER A 257 22.34 6.74 2.95
N LYS A 258 23.46 7.09 2.31
CA LYS A 258 23.75 8.48 1.86
C LYS A 258 22.72 9.01 0.87
N GLU A 259 22.18 8.13 0.04
CA GLU A 259 21.23 8.48 -1.02
C GLU A 259 19.80 8.71 -0.50
N ILE A 260 19.55 8.42 0.77
CA ILE A 260 18.19 8.35 1.33
C ILE A 260 17.71 9.70 1.82
N GLN A 261 16.55 10.16 1.35
CA GLN A 261 15.94 11.45 1.71
C GLN A 261 14.45 11.33 2.01
N LEU A 262 13.89 12.30 2.75
CA LEU A 262 12.43 12.39 2.95
C LEU A 262 11.73 12.62 1.60
N GLY A 263 10.58 11.98 1.40
CA GLY A 263 9.82 12.07 0.14
C GLY A 263 10.41 11.27 -1.02
N GLN A 264 11.48 10.51 -0.80
CA GLN A 264 12.07 9.68 -1.85
C GLN A 264 11.26 8.41 -2.08
N ILE A 265 11.03 8.09 -3.36
CA ILE A 265 10.45 6.82 -3.80
C ILE A 265 11.52 5.73 -3.72
N VAL A 266 11.14 4.58 -3.16
CA VAL A 266 12.00 3.40 -3.00
C VAL A 266 11.29 2.16 -3.52
N GLU A 267 12.08 1.15 -3.85
CA GLU A 267 11.65 -0.17 -4.30
C GLU A 267 12.12 -1.26 -3.33
N PRO A 268 11.49 -2.46 -3.33
CA PRO A 268 11.91 -3.56 -2.49
C PRO A 268 13.40 -3.89 -2.70
N GLY A 269 14.15 -4.01 -1.62
CA GLY A 269 15.59 -4.33 -1.66
C GLY A 269 16.51 -3.10 -1.67
N LYS A 270 16.01 -1.88 -1.93
CA LYS A 270 16.82 -0.65 -1.85
C LYS A 270 17.39 -0.48 -0.44
N VAL A 271 18.70 -0.30 -0.30
CA VAL A 271 19.35 -0.08 1.00
C VAL A 271 18.98 1.30 1.54
N ILE A 272 18.33 1.32 2.71
CA ILE A 272 17.82 2.53 3.36
C ILE A 272 18.67 2.98 4.55
N GLY A 273 19.44 2.06 5.14
CA GLY A 273 20.25 2.34 6.32
C GLY A 273 20.99 1.09 6.76
N PHE A 274 21.43 1.10 8.02
CA PHE A 274 22.25 0.02 8.57
C PHE A 274 21.81 -0.31 10.00
N VAL A 275 21.88 -1.59 10.36
CA VAL A 275 21.57 -2.07 11.71
C VAL A 275 22.46 -1.38 12.73
N GLY A 276 21.87 -0.97 13.86
CA GLY A 276 22.56 -0.37 14.97
C GLY A 276 21.93 -0.73 16.31
N SER A 277 22.12 0.15 17.30
CA SER A 277 21.58 0.02 18.65
C SER A 277 21.14 1.38 19.20
N THR A 278 20.69 2.27 18.31
CA THR A 278 20.39 3.65 18.67
C THR A 278 18.99 3.79 19.27
N GLY A 279 18.85 4.67 20.27
CA GLY A 279 17.58 4.97 20.91
C GLY A 279 17.67 4.98 22.43
N TYR A 280 16.51 4.97 23.08
CA TYR A 280 16.34 5.01 24.53
C TYR A 280 17.01 6.23 25.19
N GLY A 281 16.92 7.40 24.57
CA GLY A 281 17.55 8.61 25.08
C GLY A 281 17.50 9.82 24.14
N PRO A 282 18.25 10.89 24.45
CA PRO A 282 18.44 12.04 23.56
C PRO A 282 19.12 11.65 22.23
N PRO A 283 19.04 12.49 21.19
CA PRO A 283 19.67 12.26 19.89
C PRO A 283 21.12 11.76 19.99
N GLY A 284 21.41 10.66 19.29
CA GLY A 284 22.74 10.03 19.27
C GLY A 284 22.98 8.96 20.34
N THR A 285 22.03 8.71 21.25
CA THR A 285 22.16 7.62 22.24
C THR A 285 22.29 6.26 21.55
N ALA A 286 23.30 5.46 21.89
CA ALA A 286 23.50 4.12 21.33
C ALA A 286 24.02 3.14 22.40
N GLY A 287 23.99 1.84 22.12
CA GLY A 287 24.63 0.79 22.94
C GLY A 287 23.85 0.36 24.19
N LYS A 288 22.60 0.80 24.36
CA LYS A 288 21.76 0.43 25.53
C LYS A 288 21.13 -0.96 25.43
N PHE A 289 21.24 -1.61 24.28
CA PHE A 289 20.68 -2.93 23.98
C PHE A 289 21.49 -3.57 22.83
N PRO A 290 21.40 -4.89 22.63
CA PRO A 290 22.07 -5.58 21.53
C PRO A 290 21.68 -5.01 20.17
N PRO A 291 22.56 -5.04 19.15
CA PRO A 291 22.23 -4.54 17.83
C PRO A 291 21.10 -5.36 17.20
N HIS A 292 20.09 -4.65 16.68
CA HIS A 292 18.95 -5.25 16.00
C HIS A 292 18.25 -4.21 15.14
N LEU A 293 17.52 -4.67 14.13
CA LEU A 293 16.49 -3.89 13.47
C LEU A 293 15.18 -4.13 14.19
N HIS A 294 14.59 -3.08 14.77
CA HIS A 294 13.17 -3.13 15.13
C HIS A 294 12.35 -2.82 13.88
N PHE A 295 11.53 -3.79 13.46
CA PHE A 295 10.64 -3.67 12.31
C PHE A 295 9.18 -3.68 12.75
N GLY A 296 8.44 -2.61 12.47
CA GLY A 296 7.02 -2.47 12.77
C GLY A 296 6.18 -2.33 11.51
N MET A 297 4.92 -2.75 11.57
CA MET A 297 3.96 -2.55 10.49
C MET A 297 2.67 -1.96 11.04
N TYR A 298 2.16 -0.95 10.35
CA TYR A 298 0.93 -0.26 10.71
C TYR A 298 0.03 -0.07 9.50
N LYS A 299 -1.28 -0.02 9.70
CA LYS A 299 -2.28 0.12 8.63
C LYS A 299 -3.22 1.28 8.93
N ASP A 300 -3.58 2.05 7.90
CA ASP A 300 -4.58 3.11 7.98
C ASP A 300 -5.93 2.68 7.37
N ASN A 301 -7.03 2.90 8.09
CA ASN A 301 -8.41 2.60 7.64
C ASN A 301 -9.21 3.86 7.26
N GLY A 302 -8.56 5.01 7.11
CA GLY A 302 -9.22 6.28 6.83
C GLY A 302 -9.70 7.03 8.07
N TYR A 303 -9.65 6.40 9.25
CA TYR A 303 -9.96 7.03 10.54
C TYR A 303 -8.75 7.00 11.47
N THR A 304 -8.21 5.81 11.69
CA THR A 304 -7.13 5.54 12.62
C THR A 304 -6.07 4.66 11.97
N GLU A 305 -4.88 4.68 12.57
CA GLU A 305 -3.78 3.78 12.24
C GLU A 305 -3.55 2.80 13.39
N TRP A 306 -3.34 1.53 13.09
CA TRP A 306 -3.07 0.49 14.09
C TRP A 306 -1.86 -0.36 13.72
N ALA A 307 -1.12 -0.80 14.73
CA ALA A 307 -0.03 -1.75 14.58
C ALA A 307 -0.56 -3.18 14.36
N PHE A 308 0.15 -3.98 13.57
CA PHE A 308 -0.13 -5.41 13.41
C PHE A 308 1.17 -6.22 13.34
N ASP A 309 1.09 -7.52 13.66
CA ASP A 309 2.26 -8.39 13.76
C ASP A 309 2.97 -8.57 12.40
N PRO A 310 4.22 -8.10 12.25
CA PRO A 310 4.95 -8.24 11.00
C PRO A 310 5.60 -9.63 10.82
N TYR A 311 5.60 -10.49 11.85
CA TYR A 311 6.34 -11.75 11.84
C TYR A 311 5.99 -12.65 10.65
N MET A 312 4.70 -12.79 10.35
CA MET A 312 4.25 -13.63 9.23
C MET A 312 4.70 -13.09 7.87
N HIS A 313 4.70 -11.76 7.71
CA HIS A 313 5.22 -11.10 6.51
C HIS A 313 6.72 -11.32 6.36
N LEU A 314 7.49 -11.05 7.42
CA LEU A 314 8.94 -11.28 7.46
C LEU A 314 9.29 -12.72 7.07
N SER A 315 8.61 -13.69 7.68
CA SER A 315 8.83 -15.12 7.41
C SER A 315 8.51 -15.51 5.96
N LEU A 316 7.44 -14.95 5.39
CA LEU A 316 7.08 -15.17 3.98
C LEU A 316 8.11 -14.56 3.03
N TRP A 317 8.51 -13.31 3.25
CA TRP A 317 9.47 -12.60 2.41
C TRP A 317 10.86 -13.26 2.45
N GLU A 318 11.30 -13.68 3.62
CA GLU A 318 12.57 -14.41 3.79
C GLU A 318 12.56 -15.72 3.00
N ARG A 319 11.49 -16.53 3.12
CA ARG A 319 11.36 -17.78 2.38
C ARG A 319 11.36 -17.56 0.86
N LYS A 320 10.61 -16.55 0.39
CA LYS A 320 10.53 -16.21 -1.04
C LYS A 320 11.90 -15.83 -1.59
N GLU A 321 12.64 -15.00 -0.89
CA GLU A 321 13.97 -14.55 -1.33
C GLU A 321 15.02 -15.68 -1.26
N ARG A 322 14.97 -16.55 -0.24
CA ARG A 322 15.78 -17.77 -0.17
C ARG A 322 15.52 -18.71 -1.34
N ALA A 323 14.27 -18.88 -1.74
CA ALA A 323 13.91 -19.73 -2.88
C ALA A 323 14.46 -19.17 -4.21
N ASN A 324 14.42 -17.85 -4.39
CA ASN A 324 14.95 -17.19 -5.59
C ASN A 324 16.49 -17.27 -5.69
N THR A 325 17.20 -17.32 -4.56
CA THR A 325 18.67 -17.41 -4.55
C THR A 325 19.19 -18.82 -4.89
N LYS A 326 18.32 -19.83 -4.86
CA LYS A 326 18.66 -21.24 -5.18
C LYS A 326 18.44 -21.60 -6.65
N ARG A 327 17.82 -20.71 -7.43
CA ARG A 327 17.65 -20.85 -8.88
C ARG A 327 18.81 -20.18 -9.60
#